data_AF-A0A9E1NWB2-F1
#
_entry.id   AF-A0A9E1NWB2-F1
#
_cell.length_a   1.000
_cell.length_b   1.000
_cell.length_c   1.000
_cell.angle_alpha   90.00
_cell.angle_beta   90.00
_cell.angle_gamma   90.00
#
_symmetry.space_group_name_H-M   'P 1'
#
loop_
_entity.id
_entity.type
_entity.pdbx_description
1 polymer ?
#
loop_
_entity_poly.entity_id
_entity_poly.type
_entity_poly.pdbx_seq_one_letter_code
_entity_poly.pdbx_strand_id
1 'polypeptide(L)'
;MSRSVTNRVNLSGQIKPLRIFQFVIYNYSQDKRGKLQVGITFAETLGTRLSGYLMQTMKLEGFEQNLPDEMSISVIMEKIPSQHKWVNFTYKAIGVIAGEASEDNEVKKIHEDNGHEQFLFSGLKLKLFEDECESYYHNLMSPKPGCFVVADEMDDPDEMPVPYLVSLSFDEVHAYLEGDEHVYAVEIPPELYKWTEAFILSHYVAIKKTKRKLKNWKAQPQENSPVQLKGSSNSRSHY
;
A
#
# COMPACT_ATOMS: atom_id res chain seq x y z
N MET A 1 -33.59 6.87 7.30
CA MET A 1 -32.97 6.45 8.57
C MET A 1 -31.59 5.90 8.26
N SER A 2 -30.53 6.71 8.39
CA SER A 2 -29.15 6.27 8.16
C SER A 2 -28.48 6.05 9.51
N ARG A 3 -27.98 4.84 9.76
CA ARG A 3 -27.27 4.48 10.99
C ARG A 3 -25.78 4.75 10.80
N SER A 4 -25.26 5.77 11.48
CA SER A 4 -23.81 6.00 11.59
C SER A 4 -23.23 5.01 12.61
N VAL A 5 -22.21 4.26 12.20
CA VAL A 5 -21.43 3.39 13.11
C VAL A 5 -20.10 4.08 13.36
N THR A 6 -19.89 4.51 14.61
CA THR A 6 -18.64 5.10 15.09
C THR A 6 -17.85 4.02 15.81
N ASN A 7 -16.72 3.58 15.25
CA ASN A 7 -15.77 2.75 16.01
C ASN A 7 -14.81 3.66 16.77
N ARG A 8 -14.83 3.57 18.11
CA ARG A 8 -13.83 4.17 19.01
C ARG A 8 -12.93 3.05 19.51
N VAL A 9 -11.62 3.16 19.30
CA VAL A 9 -10.62 2.36 20.02
C VAL A 9 -9.97 3.28 21.04
N ASN A 10 -9.98 2.87 22.31
CA ASN A 10 -9.41 3.63 23.43
C ASN A 10 -8.10 2.95 23.84
N LEU A 11 -7.00 3.71 23.81
CA LEU A 11 -5.71 3.26 24.34
C LEU A 11 -5.25 4.32 25.34
N SER A 12 -5.41 4.03 26.63
CA SER A 12 -4.90 4.84 27.73
C SER A 12 -3.54 4.29 28.18
N GLY A 13 -2.49 5.12 28.15
CA GLY A 13 -1.20 4.79 28.75
C GLY A 13 -0.09 5.83 28.50
N GLN A 14 -0.02 6.82 29.40
CA GLN A 14 1.18 7.59 29.83
C GLN A 14 1.86 8.66 28.90
N ILE A 15 1.60 9.94 29.24
CA ILE A 15 2.49 11.13 29.36
C ILE A 15 3.35 11.62 28.14
N LYS A 16 2.72 12.46 27.28
CA LYS A 16 3.07 13.79 26.66
C LYS A 16 4.55 14.27 26.47
N PRO A 17 4.90 15.01 25.38
CA PRO A 17 4.34 16.36 25.09
C PRO A 17 3.90 16.65 23.64
N LEU A 18 3.33 17.85 23.48
CA LEU A 18 2.43 18.37 22.44
C LEU A 18 2.78 17.95 20.99
N ARG A 19 1.99 17.04 20.42
CA ARG A 19 1.67 17.05 18.98
C ARG A 19 0.28 17.66 18.82
N ILE A 20 0.18 18.79 18.14
CA ILE A 20 -1.08 19.20 17.53
C ILE A 20 -1.33 18.16 16.44
N PHE A 21 -2.05 17.09 16.77
CA PHE A 21 -2.55 16.18 15.75
C PHE A 21 -3.70 16.90 15.08
N GLN A 22 -3.43 17.49 13.91
CA GLN A 22 -4.48 17.90 12.99
C GLN A 22 -5.11 16.61 12.48
N PHE A 23 -6.23 16.19 13.06
CA PHE A 23 -7.00 15.08 12.49
C PHE A 23 -7.78 15.61 11.30
N VAL A 24 -7.45 15.10 10.12
CA VAL A 24 -8.23 15.30 8.90
C VAL A 24 -9.21 14.13 8.81
N ILE A 25 -10.49 14.39 9.10
CA ILE A 25 -11.55 13.39 8.95
C ILE A 25 -12.18 13.58 7.59
N TYR A 26 -12.02 12.59 6.71
CA TYR A 26 -12.66 12.55 5.40
C TYR A 26 -14.07 11.95 5.52
N ASN A 27 -15.08 12.68 5.08
CA ASN A 27 -16.46 12.22 4.97
C ASN A 27 -16.81 12.05 3.49
N TYR A 28 -17.37 10.90 3.13
CA TYR A 28 -17.76 10.58 1.75
C TYR A 28 -19.27 10.65 1.60
N SER A 29 -19.73 11.32 0.55
CA SER A 29 -21.12 11.23 0.09
C SER A 29 -21.16 11.21 -1.43
N GLN A 30 -22.06 10.42 -2.02
CA GLN A 30 -22.33 10.48 -3.46
C GLN A 30 -23.53 11.39 -3.71
N ASP A 31 -23.43 12.26 -4.71
CA ASP A 31 -24.57 13.02 -5.18
C ASP A 31 -25.52 12.15 -6.04
N LYS A 32 -26.70 12.68 -6.37
CA LYS A 32 -27.71 11.96 -7.16
C LYS A 32 -27.27 11.61 -8.59
N ARG A 33 -26.10 12.09 -9.03
CA ARG A 33 -25.48 11.81 -10.33
C ARG A 33 -24.28 10.85 -10.22
N GLY A 34 -24.02 10.30 -9.03
CA GLY A 34 -22.93 9.36 -8.78
C GLY A 34 -21.56 10.02 -8.60
N LYS A 35 -21.49 11.35 -8.53
CA LYS A 35 -20.21 12.05 -8.33
C LYS A 35 -19.84 12.00 -6.84
N LEU A 36 -18.63 11.53 -6.54
CA LEU A 36 -18.07 11.52 -5.19
C LEU A 36 -17.86 12.95 -4.69
N GLN A 37 -18.42 13.24 -3.53
CA GLN A 37 -18.15 14.45 -2.76
C GLN A 37 -17.40 14.05 -1.49
N VAL A 38 -16.16 14.49 -1.40
CA VAL A 38 -15.31 14.34 -0.22
C VAL A 38 -15.42 15.62 0.60
N GLY A 39 -15.87 15.51 1.83
CA GLY A 39 -15.87 16.59 2.81
C GLY A 39 -14.70 16.39 3.78
N ILE A 40 -13.82 17.38 3.87
CA ILE A 40 -12.73 17.39 4.85
C ILE A 40 -13.22 18.05 6.14
N THR A 41 -13.03 17.41 7.28
CA THR A 41 -13.27 17.99 8.60
C THR A 41 -11.95 18.06 9.36
N PHE A 42 -11.50 19.28 9.67
CA PHE A 42 -10.37 19.51 10.54
C PHE A 42 -10.85 19.49 12.00
N ALA A 43 -10.30 18.59 12.82
CA ALA A 43 -10.54 18.60 14.26
C ALA A 43 -9.28 19.07 14.99
N GLU A 44 -9.35 20.27 15.57
CA GLU A 44 -8.32 20.76 16.50
C GLU A 44 -8.60 20.24 17.91
N THR A 45 -7.60 19.62 18.53
CA THR A 45 -7.71 19.19 19.94
C THR A 45 -7.40 20.38 20.86
N LEU A 46 -8.35 21.28 21.05
CA LEU A 46 -8.28 22.25 22.15
C LEU A 46 -8.86 21.61 23.41
N GLY A 47 -8.12 21.74 24.52
CA GLY A 47 -8.37 21.06 25.78
C GLY A 47 -9.85 21.05 26.22
N THR A 48 -10.33 19.84 26.53
CA THR A 48 -11.42 19.53 27.47
C THR A 48 -12.81 20.12 27.22
N ARG A 49 -13.15 20.62 26.02
CA ARG A 49 -14.56 20.87 25.68
C ARG A 49 -14.80 20.83 24.18
N LEU A 50 -15.44 19.75 23.71
CA LEU A 50 -16.00 19.66 22.36
C LEU A 50 -17.20 20.61 22.26
N SER A 51 -16.95 21.88 21.99
CA SER A 51 -17.99 22.89 21.75
C SER A 51 -18.05 23.22 20.27
N GLY A 52 -19.14 22.83 19.61
CA GLY A 52 -19.58 23.35 18.32
C GLY A 52 -18.75 22.92 17.11
N TYR A 53 -19.16 21.84 16.44
CA TYR A 53 -18.64 21.50 15.11
C TYR A 53 -19.20 22.49 14.08
N LEU A 54 -18.35 23.35 13.52
CA LEU A 54 -18.69 24.10 12.32
C LEU A 54 -18.62 23.12 11.13
N MET A 55 -19.79 22.71 10.62
CA MET A 55 -19.91 21.87 9.41
C MET A 55 -19.61 22.73 8.18
N GLN A 56 -18.34 22.98 7.89
CA GLN A 56 -17.96 23.60 6.62
C GLN A 56 -17.67 22.49 5.61
N THR A 57 -18.68 22.13 4.84
CA THR A 57 -18.52 21.24 3.67
C THR A 57 -17.75 22.00 2.60
N MET A 58 -16.42 21.89 2.61
CA MET A 58 -15.61 22.26 1.45
C MET A 58 -15.84 21.20 0.39
N LYS A 59 -16.49 21.57 -0.72
CA LYS A 59 -16.46 20.77 -1.94
C LYS A 59 -15.03 20.79 -2.46
N LEU A 60 -14.39 19.64 -2.58
CA LEU A 60 -13.15 19.49 -3.34
C LEU A 60 -13.46 19.63 -4.83
N GLU A 61 -13.68 20.84 -5.30
CA GLU A 61 -13.70 21.14 -6.73
C GLU A 61 -12.25 21.23 -7.21
N GLY A 62 -11.75 20.15 -7.85
CA GLY A 62 -10.46 20.17 -8.57
C GLY A 62 -9.48 19.02 -8.30
N PHE A 63 -9.79 18.06 -7.43
CA PHE A 63 -8.84 17.00 -7.04
C PHE A 63 -8.54 15.99 -8.18
N GLU A 64 -9.43 15.86 -9.15
CA GLU A 64 -9.35 14.87 -10.24
C GLU A 64 -8.40 15.26 -11.39
N GLN A 65 -7.90 16.49 -11.47
CA GLN A 65 -7.57 17.04 -12.79
C GLN A 65 -6.15 16.81 -13.32
N ASN A 66 -5.16 16.28 -12.58
CA ASN A 66 -3.83 15.88 -13.12
C ASN A 66 -2.94 15.21 -12.04
N LEU A 67 -3.23 13.97 -11.62
CA LEU A 67 -2.20 13.17 -10.95
C LEU A 67 -1.27 12.59 -12.02
N PRO A 68 0.06 12.63 -11.85
CA PRO A 68 0.95 11.97 -12.79
C PRO A 68 0.73 10.45 -12.73
N ASP A 69 0.81 9.79 -13.89
CA ASP A 69 0.70 8.32 -13.99
C ASP A 69 1.92 7.62 -13.39
N GLU A 70 3.09 8.28 -13.42
CA GLU A 70 4.35 7.80 -12.86
C GLU A 70 5.15 8.97 -12.26
N MET A 71 5.96 8.67 -11.24
CA MET A 71 6.93 9.61 -10.68
C MET A 71 8.35 9.08 -10.88
N SER A 72 9.25 9.98 -11.28
CA SER A 72 10.70 9.72 -11.24
C SER A 72 11.18 9.71 -9.80
N ILE A 73 11.96 8.68 -9.48
CA ILE A 73 12.47 8.39 -8.16
C ILE A 73 13.99 8.29 -8.19
N SER A 74 14.63 8.86 -7.19
CA SER A 74 16.00 8.53 -6.84
C SER A 74 16.06 7.91 -5.45
N VAL A 75 16.95 6.94 -5.26
CA VAL A 75 17.18 6.24 -3.99
C VAL A 75 18.53 6.66 -3.44
N ILE A 76 18.60 6.93 -2.15
CA ILE A 76 19.85 7.16 -1.44
C ILE A 76 20.24 5.87 -0.72
N MET A 77 21.33 5.26 -1.18
CA MET A 77 21.96 4.12 -0.53
C MET A 77 23.14 4.58 0.32
N GLU A 78 23.33 3.97 1.48
CA GLU A 78 24.45 4.23 2.38
C GLU A 78 25.30 2.96 2.54
N LYS A 79 26.61 3.12 2.35
CA LYS A 79 27.65 2.13 2.59
C LYS A 79 28.36 2.47 3.90
N ILE A 80 28.31 1.55 4.87
CA ILE A 80 28.82 1.73 6.22
C ILE A 80 29.92 0.71 6.50
N PRO A 81 31.08 1.08 7.09
CA PRO A 81 32.07 0.11 7.54
C PRO A 81 31.47 -0.85 8.58
N SER A 82 31.62 -2.14 8.33
CA SER A 82 31.10 -3.20 9.19
C SER A 82 32.03 -3.47 10.37
N GLN A 83 31.43 -3.84 11.51
CA GLN A 83 32.16 -4.30 12.68
C GLN A 83 32.33 -5.84 12.70
N HIS A 84 31.71 -6.55 11.76
CA HIS A 84 31.79 -8.00 11.65
C HIS A 84 33.05 -8.44 10.90
N LYS A 85 33.64 -9.57 11.31
CA LYS A 85 34.92 -10.06 10.77
C LYS A 85 34.86 -10.61 9.34
N TRP A 86 33.66 -10.85 8.83
CA TRP A 86 33.44 -11.60 7.58
C TRP A 86 32.91 -10.74 6.44
N VAL A 87 32.60 -9.47 6.72
CA VAL A 87 32.08 -8.50 5.76
C VAL A 87 32.67 -7.14 6.13
N ASN A 88 33.22 -6.43 5.15
CA ASN A 88 33.84 -5.12 5.36
C ASN A 88 32.81 -3.99 5.40
N PHE A 89 31.65 -4.17 4.77
CA PHE A 89 30.61 -3.14 4.70
C PHE A 89 29.19 -3.61 5.06
N THR A 90 28.29 -2.68 5.30
CA THR A 90 26.85 -2.92 5.43
C THR A 90 26.12 -1.85 4.64
N TYR A 91 25.06 -2.26 3.95
CA TYR A 91 24.32 -1.41 3.02
C TYR A 91 22.89 -1.16 3.51
N LYS A 92 22.41 0.07 3.34
CA LYS A 92 21.02 0.45 3.64
C LYS A 92 20.51 1.48 2.66
N ALA A 93 19.24 1.37 2.25
CA ALA A 93 18.53 2.55 1.75
C ALA A 93 18.21 3.47 2.93
N ILE A 94 18.54 4.76 2.81
CA ILE A 94 18.32 5.76 3.86
C ILE A 94 17.31 6.84 3.47
N GLY A 95 16.96 6.93 2.18
CA GLY A 95 15.99 7.90 1.72
C GLY A 95 15.59 7.69 0.26
N VAL A 96 14.48 8.32 -0.10
CA VAL A 96 13.94 8.36 -1.46
C VAL A 96 13.63 9.82 -1.78
N ILE A 97 13.94 10.26 -3.00
CA ILE A 97 13.63 11.59 -3.52
C ILE A 97 12.67 11.43 -4.70
N ALA A 98 11.57 12.18 -4.69
CA ALA A 98 10.61 12.22 -5.78
C ALA A 98 10.80 13.49 -6.62
N GLY A 99 10.68 13.39 -7.94
CA GLY A 99 10.49 14.55 -8.81
C GLY A 99 11.76 15.12 -9.47
N GLU A 100 12.92 14.50 -9.30
CA GLU A 100 14.10 14.77 -10.12
C GLU A 100 14.21 13.69 -11.21
N ALA A 101 13.68 14.01 -12.39
CA ALA A 101 13.87 13.17 -13.58
C ALA A 101 15.28 13.38 -14.11
N SER A 102 16.23 12.53 -13.70
CA SER A 102 17.33 12.20 -14.60
C SER A 102 16.82 11.15 -15.59
N GLU A 103 16.94 11.43 -16.88
CA GLU A 103 16.59 10.44 -17.92
C GLU A 103 17.59 9.26 -17.93
N ASP A 104 18.77 9.46 -17.34
CA ASP A 104 19.81 8.46 -17.23
C ASP A 104 19.82 7.78 -15.86
N ASN A 105 19.99 6.46 -15.88
CA ASN A 105 20.35 5.66 -14.72
C ASN A 105 21.79 6.01 -14.34
N GLU A 106 21.96 6.94 -13.40
CA GLU A 106 23.26 7.37 -12.89
C GLU A 106 23.40 7.01 -11.41
N VAL A 107 24.61 6.58 -11.03
CA VAL A 107 24.99 6.39 -9.64
C VAL A 107 26.02 7.45 -9.28
N LYS A 108 25.70 8.29 -8.30
CA LYS A 108 26.56 9.40 -7.89
C LYS A 108 26.82 9.38 -6.40
N LYS A 109 28.10 9.43 -6.00
CA LYS A 109 28.47 9.66 -4.60
C LYS A 109 28.07 11.10 -4.21
N ILE A 110 27.20 11.24 -3.21
CA ILE A 110 26.68 12.54 -2.76
C ILE A 110 27.24 12.98 -1.40
N HIS A 111 27.73 12.04 -0.60
CA HIS A 111 28.31 12.34 0.70
C HIS A 111 29.38 11.30 1.08
N GLU A 112 30.38 11.75 1.83
CA GLU A 112 31.38 10.90 2.47
C GLU A 112 31.79 11.54 3.80
N ASP A 113 31.66 10.79 4.89
CA ASP A 113 32.17 11.18 6.20
C ASP A 113 32.59 9.95 7.00
N ASN A 114 33.79 9.96 7.58
CA ASN A 114 34.30 8.89 8.45
C ASN A 114 34.14 7.46 7.88
N GLY A 115 34.28 7.29 6.57
CA GLY A 115 34.11 6.00 5.87
C GLY A 115 32.67 5.60 5.60
N HIS A 116 31.68 6.39 6.04
CA HIS A 116 30.30 6.30 5.58
C HIS A 116 30.18 6.99 4.24
N GLU A 117 29.67 6.29 3.25
CA GLU A 117 29.50 6.81 1.90
C GLU A 117 28.03 6.75 1.51
N GLN A 118 27.51 7.83 0.92
CA GLN A 118 26.14 7.87 0.42
C GLN A 118 26.14 8.05 -1.08
N PHE A 119 25.30 7.26 -1.74
CA PHE A 119 25.16 7.20 -3.19
C PHE A 119 23.72 7.47 -3.58
N LEU A 120 23.54 8.37 -4.54
CA LEU A 120 22.27 8.62 -5.19
C LEU A 120 22.17 7.73 -6.43
N PHE A 121 21.17 6.85 -6.44
CA PHE A 121 20.76 6.05 -7.58
C PHE A 121 19.55 6.71 -8.22
N SER A 122 19.71 7.24 -9.43
CA SER A 122 18.64 7.92 -10.15
C SER A 122 18.11 7.09 -11.32
N GLY A 123 17.01 7.54 -11.93
CA GLY A 123 16.38 6.88 -13.08
C GLY A 123 15.32 5.83 -12.75
N LEU A 124 15.04 5.58 -11.46
CA LEU A 124 13.94 4.72 -11.05
C LEU A 124 12.59 5.40 -11.33
N LYS A 125 11.56 4.58 -11.52
CA LYS A 125 10.19 5.04 -11.73
C LYS A 125 9.25 4.30 -10.79
N LEU A 126 8.29 5.03 -10.26
CA LEU A 126 7.23 4.47 -9.42
C LEU A 126 5.88 4.81 -10.01
N LYS A 127 5.05 3.78 -10.17
CA LYS A 127 3.69 3.85 -10.71
C LYS A 127 2.71 3.23 -9.73
N LEU A 128 1.54 3.84 -9.60
CA LEU A 128 0.45 3.30 -8.79
C LEU A 128 -0.55 2.56 -9.68
N PHE A 129 -1.13 1.48 -9.15
CA PHE A 129 -2.11 0.66 -9.83
C PHE A 129 -3.41 0.58 -9.02
N GLU A 130 -4.57 0.58 -9.71
CA GLU A 130 -5.89 0.61 -9.06
C GLU A 130 -6.18 -0.65 -8.23
N ASP A 131 -5.68 -1.80 -8.67
CA ASP A 131 -5.81 -3.09 -7.98
C ASP A 131 -4.99 -3.17 -6.69
N GLU A 132 -3.94 -2.35 -6.58
CA GLU A 132 -3.08 -2.22 -5.40
C GLU A 132 -3.55 -1.15 -4.39
N CYS A 133 -4.65 -0.42 -4.67
CA CYS A 133 -5.17 0.65 -3.82
C CYS A 133 -5.40 0.24 -2.36
N GLU A 134 -5.88 -0.99 -2.12
CA GLU A 134 -6.10 -1.50 -0.77
C GLU A 134 -4.76 -1.64 -0.01
N SER A 135 -3.72 -2.11 -0.70
CA SER A 135 -2.38 -2.26 -0.12
C SER A 135 -1.76 -0.90 0.21
N TYR A 136 -1.89 0.08 -0.69
CA TYR A 136 -1.44 1.46 -0.43
C TYR A 136 -2.17 2.07 0.78
N TYR A 137 -3.50 1.90 0.86
CA TYR A 137 -4.28 2.36 2.01
C TYR A 137 -3.80 1.73 3.32
N HIS A 138 -3.54 0.42 3.31
CA HIS A 138 -3.01 -0.28 4.48
C HIS A 138 -1.60 0.20 4.87
N ASN A 139 -0.74 0.49 3.90
CA ASN A 139 0.56 1.10 4.15
C ASN A 139 0.43 2.46 4.84
N LEU A 140 -0.35 3.39 4.28
CA LEU A 140 -0.54 4.74 4.86
C LEU A 140 -1.20 4.72 6.24
N MET A 141 -2.05 3.74 6.53
CA MET A 141 -2.74 3.58 7.81
C MET A 141 -1.97 2.72 8.82
N SER A 142 -0.83 2.15 8.43
CA SER A 142 -0.01 1.33 9.31
C SER A 142 0.63 2.18 10.42
N PRO A 143 1.06 1.56 11.55
CA PRO A 143 1.77 2.29 12.60
C PRO A 143 3.08 2.94 12.14
N LYS A 144 3.69 2.40 11.08
CA LYS A 144 4.93 2.88 10.48
C LYS A 144 4.81 2.81 8.95
N PRO A 145 4.16 3.80 8.32
CA PRO A 145 4.06 3.85 6.86
C PRO A 145 5.46 3.97 6.26
N GLY A 146 5.70 3.27 5.15
CA GLY A 146 7.04 3.19 4.55
C GLY A 146 7.00 3.23 3.02
N CYS A 147 8.09 3.74 2.45
CA CYS A 147 8.42 3.55 1.05
C CYS A 147 9.45 2.41 0.98
N PHE A 148 9.18 1.42 0.15
CA PHE A 148 9.99 0.22 0.07
C PHE A 148 10.89 0.28 -1.14
N VAL A 149 12.17 0.01 -0.91
CA VAL A 149 13.19 -0.07 -1.95
C VAL A 149 13.60 -1.53 -2.04
N VAL A 150 13.50 -2.12 -3.22
CA VAL A 150 14.02 -3.45 -3.51
C VAL A 150 15.31 -3.31 -4.31
N ALA A 151 16.34 -4.02 -3.89
CA ALA A 151 17.63 -4.08 -4.53
C ALA A 151 18.02 -5.53 -4.82
N ASP A 152 18.89 -5.70 -5.82
CA ASP A 152 19.34 -7.01 -6.29
C ASP A 152 19.96 -7.86 -5.16
N GLU A 153 20.04 -9.17 -5.40
CA GLU A 153 20.85 -10.05 -4.56
C GLU A 153 22.32 -9.62 -4.58
N MET A 154 23.04 -9.93 -3.51
CA MET A 154 24.46 -9.62 -3.40
C MET A 154 25.29 -10.86 -3.70
N ASP A 155 25.96 -10.89 -4.85
CA ASP A 155 26.96 -11.92 -5.17
C ASP A 155 28.20 -11.81 -4.27
N ASP A 156 28.63 -10.57 -4.00
CA ASP A 156 29.71 -10.23 -3.08
C ASP A 156 29.14 -9.40 -1.91
N PRO A 157 29.33 -9.83 -0.64
CA PRO A 157 28.83 -9.08 0.52
C PRO A 157 29.47 -7.69 0.69
N ASP A 158 30.58 -7.41 -0.01
CA ASP A 158 31.24 -6.11 -0.04
C ASP A 158 30.90 -5.27 -1.28
N GLU A 159 30.03 -5.76 -2.16
CA GLU A 159 29.46 -4.99 -3.27
C GLU A 159 28.10 -4.41 -2.88
N MET A 160 27.85 -3.15 -3.24
CA MET A 160 26.60 -2.48 -2.88
C MET A 160 25.45 -3.01 -3.75
N PRO A 161 24.34 -3.50 -3.16
CA PRO A 161 23.20 -3.96 -3.94
C PRO A 161 22.56 -2.78 -4.68
N VAL A 162 22.19 -3.01 -5.93
CA VAL A 162 21.64 -1.97 -6.82
C VAL A 162 20.12 -1.92 -6.67
N PRO A 163 19.54 -0.79 -6.23
CA PRO A 163 18.09 -0.63 -6.18
C PRO A 163 17.50 -0.61 -7.60
N TYR A 164 16.46 -1.39 -7.83
CA TYR A 164 15.79 -1.45 -9.14
C TYR A 164 14.27 -1.23 -9.05
N LEU A 165 13.67 -1.34 -7.86
CA LEU A 165 12.24 -1.14 -7.65
C LEU A 165 11.99 -0.29 -6.41
N VAL A 166 11.03 0.63 -6.52
CA VAL A 166 10.47 1.37 -5.38
C VAL A 166 8.97 1.18 -5.38
N SER A 167 8.41 0.79 -4.24
CA SER A 167 6.98 0.52 -4.09
C SER A 167 6.41 1.13 -2.80
N LEU A 168 5.09 1.38 -2.85
CA LEU A 168 4.28 1.75 -1.70
C LEU A 168 3.25 0.66 -1.37
N SER A 169 3.22 -0.45 -2.11
CA SER A 169 2.37 -1.61 -1.85
C SER A 169 3.09 -2.57 -0.89
N PHE A 170 2.40 -2.99 0.16
CA PHE A 170 2.87 -4.09 0.99
C PHE A 170 2.81 -5.42 0.25
N ASP A 171 1.78 -5.60 -0.57
CA ASP A 171 1.48 -6.88 -1.21
C ASP A 171 2.54 -7.17 -2.28
N GLU A 172 2.91 -6.16 -3.07
CA GLU A 172 4.00 -6.24 -4.06
C GLU A 172 5.35 -6.56 -3.39
N VAL A 173 5.67 -5.84 -2.31
CA VAL A 173 6.98 -5.96 -1.64
C VAL A 173 7.12 -7.30 -0.89
N HIS A 174 6.00 -7.88 -0.44
CA HIS A 174 6.03 -9.16 0.29
C HIS A 174 6.57 -10.30 -0.58
N ALA A 175 6.35 -10.25 -1.90
CA ALA A 175 6.89 -11.26 -2.81
C ALA A 175 8.43 -11.29 -2.80
N TYR A 176 9.07 -10.13 -2.66
CA TYR A 176 10.53 -10.00 -2.63
C TYR A 176 11.14 -10.35 -1.26
N LEU A 177 10.33 -10.39 -0.19
CA LEU A 177 10.79 -10.87 1.11
C LEU A 177 10.96 -12.39 1.17
N GLU A 178 10.38 -13.11 0.21
CA GLU A 178 10.51 -14.57 0.10
C GLU A 178 11.70 -14.99 -0.79
N GLY A 179 12.28 -14.05 -1.54
CA GLY A 179 13.44 -14.27 -2.41
C GLY A 179 14.78 -13.89 -1.76
N ASP A 180 15.82 -13.80 -2.59
CA ASP A 180 17.19 -13.46 -2.19
C ASP A 180 17.47 -11.94 -2.31
N GLU A 181 16.48 -11.17 -2.75
CA GLU A 181 16.53 -9.72 -2.89
C GLU A 181 16.53 -8.97 -1.54
N HIS A 182 17.09 -7.76 -1.56
CA HIS A 182 17.14 -6.91 -0.38
C HIS A 182 15.98 -5.91 -0.37
N VAL A 183 15.16 -5.97 0.67
CA VAL A 183 14.06 -5.02 0.89
C VAL A 183 14.40 -4.05 2.02
N TYR A 184 14.44 -2.76 1.70
CA TYR A 184 14.64 -1.68 2.65
C TYR A 184 13.36 -0.85 2.81
N ALA A 185 13.03 -0.45 4.05
CA ALA A 185 11.93 0.45 4.34
C ALA A 185 12.45 1.82 4.77
N VAL A 186 12.09 2.86 4.01
CA VAL A 186 12.44 4.26 4.29
C VAL A 186 11.19 5.09 4.55
N GLU A 187 11.35 6.30 5.08
CA GLU A 187 10.21 7.22 5.26
C GLU A 187 9.60 7.61 3.92
N ILE A 188 8.27 7.71 3.86
CA ILE A 188 7.57 8.14 2.65
C ILE A 188 7.82 9.65 2.46
N PRO A 189 8.42 10.09 1.35
CA PRO A 189 8.55 11.51 1.04
C PRO A 189 7.18 12.21 0.99
N PRO A 190 7.05 13.47 1.43
CA PRO A 190 5.77 14.18 1.45
C PRO A 190 5.06 14.22 0.09
N GLU A 191 5.82 14.26 -1.00
CA GLU A 191 5.35 14.24 -2.38
C GLU A 191 4.65 12.92 -2.69
N LEU A 192 5.32 11.79 -2.39
CA LEU A 192 4.77 10.46 -2.59
C LEU A 192 3.56 10.20 -1.69
N TYR A 193 3.60 10.69 -0.45
CA TYR A 193 2.48 10.54 0.47
C TYR A 193 1.22 11.22 -0.09
N LYS A 194 1.33 12.49 -0.48
CA LYS A 194 0.20 13.27 -1.03
C LYS A 194 -0.33 12.66 -2.32
N TRP A 195 0.56 12.23 -3.21
CA TRP A 195 0.16 11.64 -4.48
C TRP A 195 -0.53 10.29 -4.29
N THR A 196 -0.03 9.45 -3.38
CA THR A 196 -0.63 8.15 -3.06
C THR A 196 -1.96 8.30 -2.35
N GLU A 197 -2.06 9.21 -1.37
CA GLU A 197 -3.33 9.56 -0.74
C GLU A 197 -4.34 10.01 -1.81
N ALA A 198 -3.91 10.88 -2.73
CA ALA A 198 -4.78 11.37 -3.80
C ALA A 198 -5.24 10.28 -4.77
N PHE A 199 -4.36 9.35 -5.09
CA PHE A 199 -4.66 8.19 -5.92
C PHE A 199 -5.69 7.28 -5.22
N ILE A 200 -5.47 6.94 -3.95
CA ILE A 200 -6.42 6.13 -3.16
C ILE A 200 -7.78 6.81 -3.11
N LEU A 201 -7.84 8.12 -2.82
CA LEU A 201 -9.11 8.85 -2.74
C LEU A 201 -9.90 8.85 -4.06
N SER A 202 -9.19 8.81 -5.19
CA SER A 202 -9.81 8.82 -6.52
C SER A 202 -10.26 7.43 -6.99
N HIS A 203 -9.52 6.37 -6.65
CA HIS A 203 -9.72 5.03 -7.23
C HIS A 203 -10.26 4.00 -6.23
N TYR A 204 -10.09 4.19 -4.92
CA TYR A 204 -10.44 3.18 -3.93
C TYR A 204 -11.89 3.30 -3.44
N VAL A 205 -12.73 2.34 -3.85
CA VAL A 205 -14.05 2.10 -3.23
C VAL A 205 -13.91 0.91 -2.28
N ALA A 206 -13.94 1.16 -0.97
CA ALA A 206 -13.86 0.12 0.03
C ALA A 206 -15.09 -0.82 -0.03
N ILE A 207 -14.97 -1.92 -0.79
CA ILE A 207 -16.01 -2.95 -0.84
C ILE A 207 -15.77 -3.91 0.32
N LYS A 208 -16.78 -4.07 1.19
CA LYS A 208 -16.72 -5.03 2.30
C LYS A 208 -16.54 -6.45 1.75
N LYS A 209 -15.31 -6.99 1.86
CA LYS A 209 -14.99 -8.37 1.45
C LYS A 209 -15.91 -9.35 2.19
N THR A 210 -16.83 -9.97 1.46
CA THR A 210 -17.67 -11.05 1.99
C THR A 210 -16.89 -12.35 1.83
N LYS A 211 -16.46 -12.95 2.95
CA LYS A 211 -15.81 -14.27 2.91
C LYS A 211 -16.73 -15.26 2.18
N ARG A 212 -16.23 -15.84 1.09
CA ARG A 212 -16.90 -16.92 0.39
C ARG A 212 -17.09 -18.07 1.38
N LYS A 213 -18.34 -18.36 1.74
CA LYS A 213 -18.64 -19.54 2.56
C LYS A 213 -18.26 -20.77 1.75
N LEU A 214 -17.38 -21.61 2.31
CA LEU A 214 -17.02 -22.90 1.74
C LEU A 214 -18.31 -23.71 1.56
N LYS A 215 -18.60 -24.18 0.34
CA LYS A 215 -19.75 -25.06 0.12
C LYS A 215 -19.46 -26.39 0.82
N ASN A 216 -20.35 -26.81 1.72
CA ASN A 216 -20.23 -28.09 2.42
C ASN A 216 -20.56 -29.23 1.43
N TRP A 217 -19.53 -29.88 0.89
CA TRP A 217 -19.66 -30.96 -0.09
C TRP A 217 -20.25 -32.25 0.50
N LYS A 218 -20.31 -32.39 1.84
CA LYS A 218 -20.88 -33.55 2.52
C LYS A 218 -22.41 -33.52 2.65
N ALA A 219 -23.07 -32.46 2.17
CA ALA A 219 -24.52 -32.26 2.30
C ALA A 219 -25.28 -32.48 0.98
N GLN A 220 -24.81 -33.36 0.09
CA GLN A 220 -25.65 -33.85 -1.01
C GLN A 220 -26.52 -35.00 -0.49
N PRO A 221 -27.86 -34.95 -0.61
CA PRO A 221 -28.69 -36.10 -0.33
C PRO A 221 -28.32 -37.19 -1.35
N GLN A 222 -27.98 -38.39 -0.88
CA GLN A 222 -27.90 -39.55 -1.76
C GLN A 222 -29.30 -39.86 -2.29
N GLU A 223 -29.61 -39.40 -3.50
CA GLU A 223 -30.74 -39.91 -4.28
C GLU A 223 -30.42 -41.35 -4.71
N ASN A 224 -30.67 -42.30 -3.81
CA ASN A 224 -30.80 -43.71 -4.17
C ASN A 224 -32.14 -43.91 -4.89
N SER A 225 -32.17 -43.63 -6.19
CA SER A 225 -33.24 -44.13 -7.07
C SER A 225 -32.78 -45.43 -7.73
N PRO A 226 -33.49 -46.56 -7.58
CA PRO A 226 -33.11 -47.79 -8.26
C PRO A 226 -33.34 -47.65 -9.76
N VAL A 227 -32.30 -47.95 -10.55
CA VAL A 227 -32.38 -48.01 -12.01
C VAL A 227 -33.30 -49.17 -12.41
N GLN A 228 -34.50 -48.86 -12.91
CA GLN A 228 -35.35 -49.86 -13.58
C GLN A 228 -34.79 -50.14 -14.98
N LEU A 229 -34.16 -51.30 -15.15
CA LEU A 229 -33.84 -51.84 -16.46
C LEU A 229 -35.13 -52.26 -17.16
N LYS A 230 -35.59 -51.47 -18.13
CA LYS A 230 -36.63 -51.91 -19.08
C LYS A 230 -36.03 -52.98 -20.00
N GLY A 231 -36.33 -54.24 -19.72
CA GLY A 231 -36.14 -55.34 -20.66
C GLY A 231 -36.99 -55.10 -21.90
N SER A 232 -36.35 -54.81 -23.03
CA SER A 232 -36.98 -54.88 -24.34
C SER A 232 -37.05 -56.36 -24.74
N SER A 233 -38.24 -56.95 -24.60
CA SER A 233 -38.61 -58.14 -25.36
C SER A 233 -38.90 -57.70 -26.79
N ASN A 234 -38.15 -58.21 -27.76
CA ASN A 234 -38.59 -58.19 -29.15
C ASN A 234 -38.55 -59.62 -29.69
N SER A 235 -39.72 -60.24 -29.65
CA SER A 235 -40.02 -61.46 -30.38
C SER A 235 -40.50 -61.09 -31.79
N ARG A 236 -39.80 -61.53 -32.83
CA ARG A 236 -40.46 -61.95 -34.07
C ARG A 236 -39.58 -62.86 -34.94
N SER A 237 -40.07 -64.09 -35.08
CA SER A 237 -39.81 -65.09 -36.12
C SER A 237 -40.06 -64.52 -37.52
N HIS A 238 -39.21 -64.84 -38.51
CA HIS A 238 -39.56 -65.73 -39.63
C HIS A 238 -38.47 -65.82 -40.72
N TYR A 239 -38.31 -67.06 -41.21
CA TYR A 239 -37.58 -67.59 -42.39
C TYR A 239 -36.07 -67.77 -42.31
#